data_AF-A0A1B2EAM5-F1
#
_entry.id   AF-A0A1B2EAM5-F1
#
_cell.length_a   1.000
_cell.length_b   1.000
_cell.length_c   1.000
_cell.angle_alpha   90.00
_cell.angle_beta   90.00
_cell.angle_gamma   90.00
#
_symmetry.space_group_name_H-M   'P 1'
#
loop_
_entity.id
_entity.type
_entity.pdbx_description
1 polymer ?
#
loop_
_entity_poly.entity_id
_entity_poly.type
_entity_poly.pdbx_seq_one_letter_code
_entity_poly.pdbx_strand_id
1 'polypeptide(L)'
;MTPSALVRSLIVPLLTGLSACGEAQDQASILAISGGDPERGHGLIQSYGCGTCHIVEGVRGARGQVGPRLEGYAQQHLLAGFLPNTPSNLIAWLMDPVALKPRTGMPSQGVTEAEARHIAAYLYTLGDGGVRVYPPDPPLPLRGDNEVAADLPHPASPPSETAPRTRRIVPNQPSTAQSGS
;
A
#
# COMPACT_ATOMS: atom_id res chain seq x y z
N MET A 1 33.69 39.57 -66.96
CA MET A 1 32.22 39.50 -66.81
C MET A 1 31.88 38.08 -66.37
N THR A 2 31.22 37.98 -65.23
CA THR A 2 31.01 36.78 -64.38
C THR A 2 30.02 35.75 -64.97
N PRO A 3 30.18 34.44 -64.70
CA PRO A 3 29.23 33.41 -65.14
C PRO A 3 28.02 33.25 -64.20
N SER A 4 26.90 32.83 -64.79
CA SER A 4 25.63 32.45 -64.17
C SER A 4 25.77 31.36 -63.10
N ALA A 5 25.14 31.56 -61.94
CA ALA A 5 24.97 30.54 -60.92
C ALA A 5 23.57 29.92 -61.00
N LEU A 6 23.51 28.65 -61.40
CA LEU A 6 22.41 27.72 -61.15
C LEU A 6 22.30 27.48 -59.63
N VAL A 7 21.26 28.00 -58.99
CA VAL A 7 20.96 27.66 -57.59
C VAL A 7 20.20 26.33 -57.57
N ARG A 8 20.89 25.28 -57.13
CA ARG A 8 20.34 23.95 -56.84
C ARG A 8 19.38 24.06 -55.64
N SER A 9 18.11 23.73 -55.84
CA SER A 9 17.16 23.49 -54.76
C SER A 9 17.62 22.28 -53.93
N LEU A 10 18.05 22.53 -52.70
CA LEU A 10 18.28 21.49 -51.69
C LEU A 10 16.97 21.26 -50.94
N ILE A 11 16.44 20.05 -51.10
CA ILE A 11 15.34 19.49 -50.32
C ILE A 11 15.83 19.34 -48.88
N VAL A 12 15.24 20.08 -47.94
CA VAL A 12 15.46 19.90 -46.51
C VAL A 12 14.47 18.84 -46.01
N PRO A 13 14.90 17.64 -45.58
CA PRO A 13 14.01 16.72 -44.90
C PRO A 13 13.73 17.30 -43.51
N LEU A 14 12.48 17.69 -43.30
CA LEU A 14 11.96 18.15 -42.01
C LEU A 14 11.91 16.93 -41.08
N LEU A 15 12.98 16.70 -40.32
CA LEU A 15 12.99 15.73 -39.22
C LEU A 15 12.00 16.21 -38.15
N THR A 16 10.81 15.64 -38.14
CA THR A 16 9.89 15.72 -37.01
C THR A 16 10.47 14.94 -35.84
N GLY A 17 11.08 15.65 -34.90
CA GLY A 17 11.57 15.09 -33.63
C GLY A 17 10.42 14.62 -32.75
N LEU A 18 10.53 13.38 -32.26
CA LEU A 18 9.72 12.87 -31.16
C LEU A 18 10.01 13.71 -29.91
N SER A 19 9.05 14.50 -29.46
CA SER A 19 9.04 15.05 -28.10
C SER A 19 8.19 14.14 -27.23
N ALA A 20 8.82 13.08 -26.69
CA ALA A 20 8.24 12.22 -25.67
C ALA A 20 8.93 12.52 -24.33
N CYS A 21 8.49 13.60 -23.68
CA CYS A 21 8.81 13.92 -22.29
C CYS A 21 7.50 14.33 -21.62
N GLY A 22 6.65 13.36 -21.32
CA GLY A 22 5.37 13.58 -20.64
C GLY A 22 4.95 12.45 -19.71
N GLU A 23 5.46 11.23 -19.89
CA GLU A 23 5.02 10.06 -19.13
C GLU A 23 5.55 10.01 -17.68
N ALA A 24 6.69 10.64 -17.38
CA ALA A 24 7.27 10.59 -16.03
C ALA A 24 6.53 11.47 -15.00
N GLN A 25 5.83 12.53 -15.44
CA GLN A 25 5.11 13.45 -14.53
C GLN A 25 3.71 12.95 -14.17
N ASP A 26 3.09 12.14 -15.04
CA ASP A 26 1.74 11.61 -14.83
C ASP A 26 1.72 10.38 -13.89
N GLN A 27 2.88 9.76 -13.66
CA GLN A 27 3.03 8.65 -12.73
C GLN A 27 3.12 9.13 -11.26
N ALA A 28 3.63 10.34 -11.02
CA ALA A 28 3.85 10.91 -9.70
C ALA A 28 2.56 11.47 -9.05
N SER A 29 1.52 11.73 -9.85
CA SER A 29 0.26 12.36 -9.44
C SER A 29 -0.75 11.40 -8.80
N ILE A 30 -0.57 10.08 -8.91
CA ILE A 30 -1.51 9.08 -8.37
C ILE A 30 -1.21 8.67 -6.91
N LEU A 31 0.01 8.90 -6.43
CA LEU A 31 0.39 8.67 -5.03
C LEU A 31 0.16 9.88 -4.12
N ALA A 32 -0.25 11.01 -4.70
CA ALA A 32 -0.29 12.29 -4.01
C ALA A 32 -1.54 12.43 -3.15
N ILE A 33 -1.39 12.20 -1.83
CA ILE A 33 -2.36 12.70 -0.86
C ILE A 33 -2.41 14.22 -0.99
N SER A 34 -3.59 14.77 -1.29
CA SER A 34 -3.76 16.22 -1.42
C SER A 34 -3.29 16.94 -0.15
N GLY A 35 -2.34 17.86 -0.32
CA GLY A 35 -1.68 18.60 0.77
C GLY A 35 -0.63 17.79 1.54
N GLY A 36 -0.35 16.54 1.14
CA GLY A 36 0.71 15.70 1.71
C GLY A 36 2.09 16.02 1.14
N ASP A 37 3.11 15.84 1.96
CA ASP A 37 4.53 16.03 1.62
C ASP A 37 5.28 14.94 2.39
N PRO A 38 5.81 13.91 1.70
CA PRO A 38 6.42 12.75 2.36
C PRO A 38 7.71 13.13 3.11
N GLU A 39 8.46 14.13 2.67
CA GLU A 39 9.67 14.57 3.38
C GLU A 39 9.31 15.25 4.71
N ARG A 40 8.25 16.05 4.73
CA ARG A 40 7.69 16.56 6.00
C ARG A 40 7.17 15.43 6.87
N GLY A 41 6.49 14.45 6.26
CA GLY A 41 5.97 13.27 6.93
C GLY A 41 7.05 12.48 7.67
N HIS A 42 8.19 12.26 7.01
CA HIS A 42 9.38 11.63 7.60
C HIS A 42 9.80 12.32 8.90
N GLY A 43 9.95 13.65 8.86
CA GLY A 43 10.32 14.45 10.03
C GLY A 43 9.28 14.36 11.15
N LEU A 44 8.00 14.39 10.80
CA LEU A 44 6.89 14.31 11.75
C LEU A 44 6.79 12.95 12.44
N ILE A 45 7.07 11.85 11.73
CA ILE A 45 7.13 10.51 12.34
C ILE A 45 8.19 10.46 13.44
N GLN A 46 9.32 11.15 13.24
CA GLN A 46 10.35 11.26 14.25
C GLN A 46 9.90 12.16 15.41
N SER A 47 9.28 13.33 15.14
CA SER A 47 8.87 14.27 16.19
C SER A 47 7.74 13.77 17.08
N TYR A 48 6.77 13.05 16.50
CA TYR A 48 5.66 12.44 17.25
C TYR A 48 6.03 11.13 17.95
N GLY A 49 7.29 10.68 17.84
CA GLY A 49 7.78 9.50 18.56
C GLY A 49 7.15 8.19 18.09
N CYS A 50 6.64 8.13 16.85
CA CYS A 50 6.05 6.91 16.28
C CYS A 50 7.02 5.71 16.33
N GLY A 51 8.31 6.00 16.21
CA GLY A 51 9.41 5.03 16.27
C GLY A 51 9.61 4.34 17.62
N THR A 52 9.00 4.83 18.71
CA THR A 52 9.00 4.17 20.02
C THR A 52 8.20 2.86 19.97
N CYS A 53 7.14 2.83 19.17
CA CYS A 53 6.25 1.68 19.06
C CYS A 53 6.44 0.91 17.75
N HIS A 54 6.77 1.59 16.66
CA HIS A 54 6.86 0.99 15.32
C HIS A 54 8.29 0.91 14.79
N ILE A 55 8.51 -0.09 13.93
CA ILE A 55 9.62 -0.08 12.99
C ILE A 55 9.17 0.68 11.75
N VAL A 56 9.93 1.70 11.37
CA VAL A 56 9.64 2.53 10.19
C VAL A 56 10.90 2.62 9.36
N GLU A 57 10.86 2.03 8.16
CA GLU A 57 11.98 2.09 7.21
C GLU A 57 12.29 3.55 6.86
N GLY A 58 13.57 3.88 6.71
CA GLY A 58 14.02 5.25 6.41
C GLY A 58 14.02 6.22 7.60
N VAL A 59 13.32 5.93 8.70
CA VAL A 59 13.28 6.80 9.89
C VAL A 59 14.28 6.33 10.94
N ARG A 60 15.27 7.18 11.24
CA ARG A 60 16.34 6.87 12.19
C ARG A 60 15.80 6.64 13.60
N GLY A 61 16.18 5.50 14.18
CA GLY A 61 15.80 5.16 15.56
C GLY A 61 14.37 4.61 15.71
N ALA A 62 13.58 4.55 14.64
CA ALA A 62 12.28 3.89 14.64
C ALA A 62 12.44 2.38 14.61
N ARG A 63 12.61 1.79 15.79
CA ARG A 63 12.87 0.35 16.00
C ARG A 63 11.94 -0.26 17.06
N GLY A 64 10.85 0.41 17.39
CA GLY A 64 9.86 -0.07 18.33
C GLY A 64 9.16 -1.33 17.84
N GLN A 65 8.82 -2.24 18.75
CA GLN A 65 8.19 -3.53 18.43
C GLN A 65 6.86 -3.74 19.17
N VAL A 66 6.32 -2.68 19.77
CA VAL A 66 5.02 -2.71 20.45
C VAL A 66 3.90 -2.69 19.41
N GLY A 67 4.03 -1.83 18.40
CA GLY A 67 3.17 -1.78 17.24
C GLY A 67 3.70 -2.65 16.09
N PRO A 68 2.89 -2.90 15.06
CA PRO A 68 3.33 -3.61 13.87
C PRO A 68 4.45 -2.87 13.14
N ARG A 69 5.25 -3.65 12.44
CA ARG A 69 6.20 -3.22 11.40
C ARG A 69 5.47 -2.46 10.29
N LEU A 70 5.98 -1.29 9.89
CA LEU A 70 5.38 -0.45 8.84
C LEU A 70 6.14 -0.54 7.51
N GLU A 71 7.13 -1.41 7.40
CA GLU A 71 7.75 -1.75 6.12
C GLU A 71 6.67 -2.26 5.14
N GLY A 72 6.69 -1.76 3.92
CA GLY A 72 5.69 -2.13 2.93
C GLY A 72 4.27 -1.68 3.25
N TYR A 73 4.10 -0.61 4.05
CA TYR A 73 2.78 -0.11 4.44
C TYR A 73 1.84 0.13 3.24
N ALA A 74 2.35 0.62 2.12
CA ALA A 74 1.55 0.88 0.92
C ALA A 74 0.84 -0.37 0.36
N GLN A 75 1.37 -1.57 0.66
CA GLN A 75 0.82 -2.85 0.19
C GLN A 75 -0.24 -3.42 1.15
N GLN A 76 -0.44 -2.78 2.31
CA GLN A 76 -1.43 -3.23 3.29
C GLN A 76 -2.83 -2.90 2.80
N HIS A 77 -3.73 -3.88 2.85
CA HIS A 77 -5.13 -3.70 2.46
C HIS A 77 -5.98 -3.16 3.62
N LEU A 78 -5.60 -3.51 4.86
CA LEU A 78 -6.32 -3.13 6.07
C LEU A 78 -5.46 -2.28 6.99
N LEU A 79 -5.96 -1.11 7.34
CA LEU A 79 -5.46 -0.25 8.39
C LEU A 79 -5.87 -0.81 9.77
N ALA A 80 -4.87 -1.01 10.63
CA ALA A 80 -5.03 -1.55 12.00
C ALA A 80 -5.83 -2.88 12.07
N GLY A 81 -5.84 -3.61 10.94
CA GLY A 81 -6.53 -4.89 10.77
C GLY A 81 -8.05 -4.84 10.68
N PHE A 82 -8.67 -3.66 10.52
CA PHE A 82 -10.14 -3.56 10.54
C PHE A 82 -10.75 -2.52 9.58
N LEU A 83 -10.03 -1.48 9.18
CA LEU A 83 -10.50 -0.51 8.19
C LEU A 83 -9.82 -0.73 6.84
N PRO A 84 -10.48 -0.45 5.70
CA PRO A 84 -9.78 -0.32 4.43
C PRO A 84 -8.64 0.71 4.53
N ASN A 85 -7.46 0.38 4.01
CA ASN A 85 -6.30 1.27 4.01
C ASN A 85 -6.42 2.36 2.93
N THR A 86 -7.32 3.32 3.14
CA THR A 86 -7.47 4.51 2.30
C THR A 86 -6.78 5.72 2.95
N PRO A 87 -6.37 6.73 2.17
CA PRO A 87 -5.79 7.96 2.73
C PRO A 87 -6.68 8.63 3.77
N SER A 88 -7.99 8.71 3.53
CA SER A 88 -8.95 9.30 4.46
C SER A 88 -9.00 8.55 5.80
N ASN A 89 -9.03 7.22 5.76
CA ASN A 89 -9.04 6.40 6.96
C ASN A 89 -7.71 6.49 7.72
N LEU A 90 -6.58 6.51 7.01
CA LEU A 90 -5.28 6.67 7.64
C LEU A 90 -5.13 8.04 8.29
N ILE A 91 -5.55 9.12 7.63
CA ILE A 91 -5.54 10.46 8.20
C ILE A 91 -6.39 10.51 9.48
N ALA A 92 -7.63 9.99 9.43
CA ALA A 92 -8.50 9.94 10.59
C ALA A 92 -7.91 9.11 11.74
N TRP A 93 -7.29 7.97 11.41
CA TRP A 93 -6.60 7.12 12.38
C TRP A 93 -5.39 7.80 13.02
N LEU A 94 -4.58 8.53 12.25
CA LEU A 94 -3.42 9.25 12.79
C LEU A 94 -3.83 10.37 13.75
N MET A 95 -4.98 11.01 13.50
CA MET A 95 -5.53 12.06 14.35
C MET A 95 -6.14 11.50 15.64
N ASP A 96 -6.99 10.47 15.55
CA ASP A 96 -7.66 9.89 16.72
C ASP A 96 -7.92 8.37 16.59
N PRO A 97 -6.90 7.53 16.88
CA PRO A 97 -7.04 6.08 16.84
C PRO A 97 -8.10 5.56 17.82
N VAL A 98 -8.24 6.19 19.00
CA VAL A 98 -9.14 5.73 20.07
C VAL A 98 -10.59 5.97 19.69
N ALA A 99 -10.91 7.06 19.00
CA ALA A 99 -12.26 7.28 18.46
C ALA A 99 -12.67 6.20 17.44
N LEU A 100 -11.74 5.73 16.60
CA LEU A 100 -12.03 4.69 15.60
C LEU A 100 -12.00 3.27 16.18
N LYS A 101 -11.15 3.02 17.17
CA LYS A 101 -11.02 1.72 17.85
C LYS A 101 -10.75 1.94 19.34
N PRO A 102 -11.78 2.03 20.21
CA PRO A 102 -11.64 2.40 21.63
C PRO A 102 -10.66 1.58 22.47
N ARG A 103 -10.37 0.33 22.06
CA ARG A 103 -9.43 -0.57 22.73
C ARG A 103 -8.09 -0.71 21.99
N THR A 104 -7.75 0.23 21.12
CA THR A 104 -6.44 0.25 20.45
C THR A 104 -5.33 0.55 21.44
N GLY A 105 -4.15 -0.02 21.20
CA GLY A 105 -2.92 0.31 21.94
C GLY A 105 -2.21 1.56 21.40
N MET A 106 -2.64 2.09 20.26
CA MET A 106 -2.06 3.33 19.69
C MET A 106 -2.75 4.56 20.32
N PRO A 107 -2.01 5.41 21.06
CA PRO A 107 -2.60 6.61 21.66
C PRO A 107 -2.86 7.71 20.62
N SER A 108 -3.76 8.64 20.96
CA SER A 108 -3.96 9.87 20.18
C SER A 108 -2.82 10.86 20.47
N GLN A 109 -1.92 11.04 19.50
CA GLN A 109 -0.69 11.84 19.66
C GLN A 109 -0.89 13.35 19.48
N GLY A 110 -2.11 13.79 19.18
CA GLY A 110 -2.41 15.20 18.89
C GLY A 110 -1.92 15.66 17.52
N VAL A 111 -1.87 14.75 16.54
CA VAL A 111 -1.52 15.06 15.15
C VAL A 111 -2.66 15.87 14.52
N THR A 112 -2.37 17.02 13.93
CA THR A 112 -3.37 17.79 13.17
C THR A 112 -3.65 17.13 11.82
N GLU A 113 -4.77 17.47 11.18
CA GLU A 113 -5.10 16.93 9.86
C GLU A 113 -4.01 17.20 8.81
N ALA A 114 -3.42 18.40 8.82
CA ALA A 114 -2.36 18.79 7.89
C ALA A 114 -1.10 17.93 8.09
N GLU A 115 -0.69 17.72 9.34
CA GLU A 115 0.45 16.86 9.68
C GLU A 115 0.15 15.38 9.36
N ALA A 116 -1.07 14.93 9.62
CA ALA A 116 -1.51 13.57 9.30
C ALA A 116 -1.44 13.30 7.78
N ARG A 117 -1.75 14.29 6.93
CA ARG A 117 -1.58 14.19 5.47
C ARG A 117 -0.11 14.01 5.08
N HIS A 118 0.81 14.74 5.70
CA HIS A 118 2.24 14.58 5.46
C HIS A 118 2.73 13.20 5.91
N ILE A 119 2.38 12.76 7.12
CA ILE A 119 2.74 11.44 7.65
C ILE A 119 2.18 10.33 6.76
N ALA A 120 0.90 10.41 6.39
CA ALA A 120 0.26 9.45 5.51
C ALA A 120 0.97 9.39 4.15
N ALA A 121 1.34 10.54 3.57
CA ALA A 121 2.08 10.58 2.32
C ALA A 121 3.40 9.81 2.40
N TYR A 122 4.14 9.96 3.50
CA TYR A 122 5.36 9.18 3.75
C TYR A 122 5.08 7.69 3.91
N LEU A 123 4.08 7.30 4.71
CA LEU A 123 3.75 5.89 4.90
C LEU A 123 3.39 5.19 3.58
N TYR A 124 2.74 5.90 2.66
CA TYR A 124 2.45 5.38 1.33
C TYR A 124 3.66 5.31 0.39
N THR A 125 4.81 5.91 0.72
CA THR A 125 6.07 5.63 -0.01
C THR A 125 6.71 4.32 0.45
N LEU A 126 6.28 3.74 1.59
CA LEU A 126 6.89 2.53 2.14
C LEU A 126 6.41 1.29 1.37
N GLY A 127 7.31 0.72 0.56
CA GLY A 127 7.03 -0.43 -0.31
C GLY A 127 6.17 -0.11 -1.53
N ASP A 128 6.17 1.16 -1.94
CA ASP A 128 5.83 1.57 -3.30
C ASP A 128 6.86 0.96 -4.27
N GLY A 129 6.56 -0.24 -4.78
CA GLY A 129 7.29 -0.85 -5.90
C GLY A 129 6.78 -0.36 -7.26
N GLY A 130 6.29 0.88 -7.36
CA GLY A 130 5.48 1.38 -8.47
C GLY A 130 3.99 1.04 -8.35
N VAL A 131 3.53 0.64 -7.15
CA VAL A 131 2.14 0.27 -6.91
C VAL A 131 1.33 1.55 -6.80
N ARG A 132 0.36 1.74 -7.70
CA ARG A 132 -0.62 2.81 -7.59
C ARG A 132 -1.33 2.69 -6.24
N VAL A 133 -1.01 3.58 -5.31
CA VAL A 133 -1.87 3.83 -4.15
C VAL A 133 -3.22 4.26 -4.72
N TYR A 134 -4.24 3.56 -4.24
CA TYR A 134 -5.62 3.54 -4.67
C TYR A 134 -6.15 4.83 -5.35
N PRO A 135 -6.86 4.75 -6.50
CA PRO A 135 -7.44 5.90 -7.20
C PRO A 135 -8.46 6.64 -6.32
N PRO A 136 -8.82 7.92 -6.58
CA PRO A 136 -9.87 8.60 -5.81
C PRO A 136 -11.15 7.74 -5.80
N ASP A 137 -11.62 7.35 -4.61
CA ASP A 137 -12.81 6.50 -4.41
C ASP A 137 -14.04 7.11 -5.15
N PRO A 138 -14.64 6.44 -6.15
CA PRO A 138 -16.08 6.38 -6.20
C PRO A 138 -16.56 5.46 -5.07
N PRO A 139 -17.75 5.68 -4.48
CA PRO A 139 -18.26 4.78 -3.46
C PRO A 139 -18.28 3.35 -3.98
N LEU A 140 -17.83 2.39 -3.15
CA LEU A 140 -18.13 0.98 -3.40
C LEU A 140 -19.64 0.87 -3.62
N PRO A 141 -20.12 0.33 -4.77
CA PRO A 141 -21.53 0.08 -4.91
C PRO A 141 -21.87 -1.01 -3.88
N LEU A 142 -22.37 -0.57 -2.72
CA LEU A 142 -23.13 -1.44 -1.84
C LEU A 142 -24.29 -1.92 -2.71
N ARG A 143 -24.27 -3.22 -3.03
CA ARG A 143 -25.22 -3.93 -3.89
C ARG A 143 -26.51 -3.14 -4.05
N GLY A 144 -26.68 -2.50 -5.21
CA GLY A 144 -27.91 -1.80 -5.55
C GLY A 144 -29.08 -2.75 -5.35
N ASP A 145 -30.18 -2.22 -4.83
CA ASP A 145 -31.47 -2.88 -4.84
C ASP A 145 -31.84 -3.22 -6.28
N ASN A 146 -31.50 -4.44 -6.70
CA ASN A 146 -31.85 -5.11 -7.97
C ASN A 146 -30.78 -5.25 -9.07
N GLU A 147 -29.50 -5.40 -8.73
CA GLU A 147 -28.54 -6.00 -9.69
C GLU A 147 -27.98 -7.31 -9.13
N VAL A 148 -28.35 -8.42 -9.79
CA VAL A 148 -27.76 -9.74 -9.53
C VAL A 148 -26.28 -9.63 -9.90
N ALA A 149 -25.42 -9.89 -8.91
CA ALA A 149 -23.98 -9.90 -9.04
C ALA A 149 -23.56 -10.44 -10.41
N ALA A 150 -22.77 -9.65 -11.14
CA ALA A 150 -22.15 -10.09 -12.38
C ALA A 150 -21.61 -11.51 -12.18
N ASP A 151 -21.96 -12.40 -13.11
CA ASP A 151 -21.68 -13.83 -13.07
C ASP A 151 -20.16 -14.04 -13.10
N LEU A 152 -19.55 -14.08 -11.91
CA LEU A 152 -18.18 -14.51 -11.73
C LEU A 152 -18.18 -16.04 -11.90
N PRO A 153 -17.33 -16.60 -12.79
CA PRO A 153 -17.22 -18.06 -12.92
C PRO A 153 -16.96 -18.69 -11.56
N HIS A 154 -17.90 -19.51 -11.09
CA HIS A 154 -17.71 -20.27 -9.86
C HIS A 154 -16.57 -21.28 -10.07
N PRO A 155 -15.52 -21.29 -9.23
CA PRO A 155 -14.64 -22.44 -9.19
C PRO A 155 -15.46 -23.67 -8.78
N ALA A 156 -15.22 -24.80 -9.45
CA ALA A 156 -15.89 -26.06 -9.19
C ALA A 156 -15.91 -26.38 -7.69
N SER A 157 -17.09 -26.78 -7.19
CA SER A 157 -17.33 -27.06 -5.77
C SER A 157 -16.26 -27.98 -5.17
N PRO A 158 -15.77 -27.71 -3.93
CA PRO A 158 -14.98 -28.70 -3.20
C PRO A 158 -15.86 -29.92 -2.86
N PRO A 159 -15.27 -31.14 -2.76
CA PRO A 159 -16.02 -32.34 -2.47
C PRO A 159 -16.72 -32.29 -1.11
N SER A 160 -17.93 -32.88 -1.09
CA SER A 160 -18.91 -32.83 -0.01
C SER A 160 -18.36 -33.25 1.36
N GLU A 161 -18.63 -32.41 2.35
CA GLU A 161 -18.34 -32.59 3.77
C GLU A 161 -19.31 -33.62 4.36
N THR A 162 -19.00 -34.91 4.25
CA THR A 162 -19.83 -35.99 4.86
C THR A 162 -19.00 -37.07 5.56
N ALA A 163 -17.70 -36.85 5.79
CA ALA A 163 -16.87 -37.75 6.57
C ALA A 163 -16.65 -37.20 7.99
N PRO A 164 -16.89 -37.99 9.07
CA PRO A 164 -16.64 -37.52 10.42
C PRO A 164 -15.14 -37.31 10.67
N ARG A 165 -14.75 -36.08 11.06
CA ARG A 165 -13.39 -35.72 11.53
C ARG A 165 -13.13 -36.29 12.93
N THR A 166 -13.15 -37.60 13.11
CA THR A 166 -12.53 -38.21 14.30
C THR A 166 -11.11 -38.63 13.95
N ARG A 167 -10.15 -37.79 14.35
CA ARG A 167 -8.72 -38.12 14.29
C ARG A 167 -8.48 -39.24 15.31
N ARG A 168 -8.27 -40.48 14.86
CA ARG A 168 -7.82 -41.56 15.74
C ARG A 168 -6.43 -41.18 16.27
N ILE A 169 -6.35 -40.79 17.54
CA ILE A 169 -5.07 -40.64 18.25
C ILE A 169 -4.47 -42.04 18.34
N VAL A 170 -3.36 -42.29 17.66
CA VAL A 170 -2.57 -43.52 17.80
C VAL A 170 -1.66 -43.33 19.00
N PRO A 171 -1.75 -44.14 20.07
CA PRO A 171 -0.80 -44.09 21.16
C PRO A 171 0.58 -44.54 20.67
N ASN A 172 1.60 -43.76 21.00
CA ASN A 172 3.00 -44.07 20.69
C ASN A 172 3.40 -45.35 21.45
N GLN A 173 3.79 -46.41 20.74
CA GLN A 173 4.22 -47.66 21.36
C GLN A 173 5.65 -47.48 21.91
N PRO A 174 5.96 -47.88 23.16
CA PRO A 174 7.32 -47.82 23.68
C PRO A 174 8.23 -48.81 22.94
N SER A 175 9.40 -48.33 22.51
CA SER A 175 10.45 -49.15 21.90
C SER A 175 10.94 -50.19 22.91
N THR A 176 10.69 -51.46 22.63
CA THR A 176 11.33 -52.57 23.32
C THR A 176 12.78 -52.65 22.88
N ALA A 177 13.69 -52.42 23.84
CA ALA A 177 15.11 -52.66 23.69
C ALA A 177 15.34 -54.15 23.37
N GLN A 178 15.93 -54.42 22.20
CA GLN A 178 16.53 -55.72 21.92
C GLN A 178 17.85 -55.82 22.67
N SER A 179 17.86 -56.65 23.70
CA SER A 179 19.07 -57.25 24.27
C SER A 179 19.62 -58.27 23.28
N GLY A 180 20.77 -57.99 22.69
CA GLY A 180 21.60 -58.96 21.98
C GLY A 180 22.81 -59.31 22.86
N SER A 181 22.93 -60.60 23.15
CA SER A 181 24.02 -61.25 23.88
C SER A 181 25.37 -61.16 23.18
#